data_AF-A0A1V8M9K6-F1
#
_entry.id   AF-A0A1V8M9K6-F1
#
_cell.length_a   1.000
_cell.length_b   1.000
_cell.length_c   1.000
_cell.angle_alpha   90.00
_cell.angle_beta   90.00
_cell.angle_gamma   90.00
#
_symmetry.space_group_name_H-M   'P 1'
#
loop_
_entity.id
_entity.type
_entity.pdbx_description
1 polymer ?
#
loop_
_entity_poly.entity_id
_entity_poly.type
_entity_poly.pdbx_seq_one_letter_code
_entity_poly.pdbx_strand_id
1 'polypeptide(L)'
;MSVLVLQIIIKQWDKSQRSDTHKKMRANIPDRYPLIFPPALYVFGSHCVIDQHGDDIQGSRIKYIKDVEGKIRLDRFQVTADNNIDYYGSQSKQIPRRIGSLNNQWIQCKYNCRYSIFESDMYYWLYEEVTLNAVCLDTVNENLFLNAEPDIIYEDYIDLAKRQYPNSYNNCNTSLKG
;
A
#
# COMPACT_ATOMS: atom_id res chain seq x y z
N MET A 1 -9.40 -3.33 23.49
CA MET A 1 -8.41 -4.12 22.72
C MET A 1 -8.48 -3.54 21.33
N SER A 2 -7.42 -2.89 20.87
CA SER A 2 -7.44 -2.21 19.58
C SER A 2 -7.18 -3.18 18.43
N VAL A 3 -7.85 -2.95 17.31
CA VAL A 3 -7.66 -3.66 16.04
C VAL A 3 -7.02 -2.69 15.05
N LEU A 4 -5.89 -3.09 14.48
CA LEU A 4 -5.26 -2.41 13.36
C LEU A 4 -6.04 -2.78 12.08
N VAL A 5 -6.51 -1.81 11.32
CA VAL A 5 -7.12 -2.04 10.02
C VAL A 5 -6.24 -1.42 8.94
N LEU A 6 -5.87 -2.24 7.95
CA LEU A 6 -5.10 -1.85 6.77
C LEU A 6 -5.90 -2.22 5.53
N GLN A 7 -6.41 -1.22 4.80
CA GLN A 7 -7.00 -1.40 3.48
C GLN A 7 -6.01 -0.92 2.41
N ILE A 8 -5.66 -1.80 1.48
CA ILE A 8 -4.74 -1.49 0.39
C ILE A 8 -5.45 -1.65 -0.95
N ILE A 9 -5.28 -0.62 -1.79
CA ILE A 9 -5.86 -0.53 -3.11
C ILE A 9 -4.72 -0.41 -4.10
N ILE A 10 -4.70 -1.34 -5.06
CA ILE A 10 -3.65 -1.43 -6.07
C ILE A 10 -4.28 -1.11 -7.44
N LYS A 11 -3.66 -0.20 -8.17
CA LYS A 11 -4.02 0.08 -9.58
C LYS A 11 -2.81 -0.28 -10.42
N GLN A 12 -2.96 -1.20 -11.36
CA GLN A 12 -1.87 -1.65 -12.23
C GLN A 12 -2.17 -1.29 -13.68
N TRP A 13 -1.13 -0.93 -14.44
CA TRP A 13 -1.28 -0.66 -15.86
C TRP A 13 0.02 -0.89 -16.63
N ASP A 14 -0.11 -1.19 -17.92
CA ASP A 14 1.03 -1.31 -18.82
C ASP A 14 1.51 0.06 -19.33
N LYS A 15 2.71 0.09 -19.92
CA LYS A 15 3.31 1.32 -20.47
C LYS A 15 2.47 2.01 -21.56
N SER A 16 1.65 1.29 -22.31
CA SER A 16 0.82 1.83 -23.39
C SER A 16 -0.40 2.61 -22.86
N GLN A 17 -0.83 2.34 -21.62
CA GLN A 17 -1.99 2.99 -20.99
C GLN A 17 -1.68 4.38 -20.40
N ARG A 18 -1.04 5.25 -21.19
CA ARG A 18 -0.55 6.58 -20.74
C ARG A 18 -1.30 7.78 -21.34
N SER A 19 -2.23 7.53 -22.26
CA SER A 19 -3.10 8.60 -22.78
C SER A 19 -3.91 9.27 -21.66
N ASP A 20 -4.37 10.50 -21.90
CA ASP A 20 -5.15 11.23 -20.91
C ASP A 20 -6.48 10.54 -20.59
N THR A 21 -7.06 9.81 -21.55
CA THR A 21 -8.23 8.96 -21.29
C THR A 21 -7.92 7.90 -20.24
N HIS A 22 -6.79 7.19 -20.35
CA HIS A 22 -6.40 6.18 -19.35
C HIS A 22 -6.12 6.81 -17.98
N LYS A 23 -5.50 8.00 -17.94
CA LYS A 23 -5.29 8.72 -16.68
C LYS A 23 -6.62 9.06 -16.00
N LYS A 24 -7.60 9.56 -16.77
CA LYS A 24 -8.95 9.86 -16.26
C LYS A 24 -9.67 8.61 -15.75
N MET A 25 -9.57 7.49 -16.47
CA MET A 25 -10.14 6.22 -16.00
C MET A 25 -9.57 5.81 -14.64
N ARG A 26 -8.24 5.90 -14.47
CA ARG A 26 -7.59 5.56 -13.18
C ARG A 26 -7.90 6.54 -12.05
N ALA A 27 -8.07 7.82 -12.37
CA ALA A 27 -8.49 8.83 -11.41
C ALA A 27 -9.91 8.59 -10.87
N ASN A 28 -10.77 7.92 -11.65
CA ASN A 28 -12.12 7.54 -11.22
C ASN A 28 -12.16 6.26 -10.38
N ILE A 29 -11.05 5.53 -10.24
CA ILE A 29 -10.99 4.36 -9.35
C ILE A 29 -10.91 4.87 -7.90
N PRO A 30 -11.86 4.46 -7.03
CA PRO A 30 -11.88 4.87 -5.62
C PRO A 30 -10.57 4.61 -4.90
N ASP A 31 -10.26 5.46 -3.91
CA ASP A 31 -9.12 5.32 -3.02
C ASP A 31 -9.51 4.82 -1.62
N ARG A 32 -10.76 4.36 -1.48
CA ARG A 32 -11.36 3.80 -0.27
C ARG A 32 -12.58 2.96 -0.62
N TYR A 33 -12.78 1.88 0.12
CA TYR A 33 -13.87 0.92 -0.05
C TYR A 33 -14.47 0.55 1.31
N PRO A 34 -15.70 0.02 1.36
CA PRO A 34 -16.18 -0.65 2.56
C PRO A 34 -15.34 -1.92 2.81
N LEU A 35 -15.10 -2.26 4.08
CA LEU A 35 -14.52 -3.53 4.47
C LEU A 35 -15.58 -4.63 4.29
N ILE A 36 -15.29 -5.63 3.48
CA ILE A 36 -16.18 -6.78 3.24
C ILE A 36 -15.43 -8.05 3.61
N PHE A 37 -16.02 -8.91 4.44
CA PHE A 37 -15.43 -10.19 4.86
C PHE A 37 -16.16 -11.36 4.20
N PRO A 38 -15.53 -12.16 3.32
CA PRO A 38 -14.28 -11.92 2.57
C PRO A 38 -14.44 -10.82 1.49
N PRO A 39 -13.36 -10.18 0.97
CA PRO A 39 -11.95 -10.62 1.01
C PRO A 39 -11.13 -10.14 2.22
N ALA A 40 -11.64 -9.22 3.04
CA ALA A 40 -10.94 -8.78 4.25
C ALA A 40 -10.69 -9.97 5.19
N LEU A 41 -9.54 -9.97 5.85
CA LEU A 41 -9.08 -11.11 6.63
C LEU A 41 -8.35 -10.69 7.90
N TYR A 42 -8.68 -11.38 8.99
CA TYR A 42 -8.01 -11.21 10.28
C TYR A 42 -6.69 -11.96 10.30
N VAL A 43 -5.63 -11.27 10.73
CA VAL A 43 -4.27 -11.81 10.85
C VAL A 43 -3.70 -11.49 12.24
N PHE A 44 -2.61 -12.17 12.59
CA PHE A 44 -1.90 -12.01 13.87
C PHE A 44 -2.79 -12.19 15.12
N GLY A 45 -3.67 -13.20 15.12
CA GLY A 45 -4.57 -13.47 16.24
C GLY A 45 -5.74 -12.49 16.36
N SER A 46 -6.28 -12.05 15.22
CA SER A 46 -7.41 -11.10 15.11
C SER A 46 -7.13 -9.68 15.61
N HIS A 47 -5.86 -9.31 15.73
CA HIS A 47 -5.43 -7.95 16.08
C HIS A 47 -5.21 -7.04 14.87
N CYS A 48 -5.23 -7.61 13.67
CA CYS A 48 -5.05 -6.86 12.43
C CYS A 48 -6.02 -7.36 11.36
N VAL A 49 -6.66 -6.44 10.65
CA VAL A 49 -7.49 -6.70 9.46
C VAL A 49 -6.72 -6.20 8.25
N ILE A 50 -6.52 -7.08 7.27
CA ILE A 50 -6.00 -6.71 5.95
C ILE A 50 -7.13 -6.83 4.94
N ASP A 51 -7.37 -5.77 4.18
CA ASP A 51 -8.38 -5.71 3.12
C ASP A 51 -7.73 -5.27 1.80
N GLN A 52 -7.84 -6.12 0.77
CA GLN A 52 -7.21 -5.90 -0.54
C GLN A 52 -8.26 -5.56 -1.58
N HIS A 53 -8.03 -4.47 -2.32
CA HIS A 53 -8.84 -4.06 -3.46
C HIS A 53 -7.99 -3.75 -4.69
N GLY A 54 -8.63 -3.77 -5.85
CA GLY A 54 -8.02 -3.41 -7.12
C GLY A 54 -7.26 -4.57 -7.76
N ASP A 55 -6.28 -4.21 -8.59
CA ASP A 55 -5.59 -5.14 -9.46
C ASP A 55 -4.57 -6.00 -8.69
N ASP A 56 -4.54 -7.29 -8.99
CA ASP A 56 -3.49 -8.22 -8.56
C ASP A 56 -3.13 -9.15 -9.71
N ILE A 57 -2.58 -8.58 -10.79
CA ILE A 57 -2.29 -9.32 -12.03
C ILE A 57 -1.37 -10.53 -11.76
N GLN A 58 -0.52 -10.47 -10.72
CA GLN A 58 0.39 -11.56 -10.34
C GLN A 58 -0.10 -12.46 -9.20
N GLY A 59 -1.31 -12.24 -8.67
CA GLY A 59 -1.95 -13.05 -7.63
C GLY A 59 -1.17 -13.19 -6.31
N SER A 60 -0.29 -12.24 -5.99
CA SER A 60 0.60 -12.30 -4.81
C SER A 60 1.15 -10.93 -4.38
N ARG A 61 0.45 -9.85 -4.72
CA ARG A 61 0.99 -8.50 -4.57
C ARG A 61 1.14 -8.07 -3.12
N ILE A 62 0.19 -8.39 -2.25
CA ILE A 62 0.31 -8.05 -0.83
C ILE A 62 1.15 -9.09 -0.12
N LYS A 63 2.22 -8.61 0.50
CA LYS A 63 2.98 -9.37 1.48
C LYS A 63 3.01 -8.59 2.77
N TYR A 64 2.66 -9.26 3.86
CA TYR A 64 2.74 -8.72 5.20
C TYR A 64 3.51 -9.67 6.11
N ILE A 65 4.27 -9.10 7.03
CA ILE A 65 4.98 -9.83 8.08
C ILE A 65 4.77 -9.13 9.42
N LYS A 66 4.83 -9.88 10.51
CA LYS A 66 4.97 -9.34 11.86
C LYS A 66 6.31 -9.80 12.40
N ASP A 67 7.16 -8.86 12.79
CA ASP A 67 8.47 -9.18 13.36
C ASP A 67 8.38 -9.57 14.84
N VAL A 68 9.51 -9.98 15.39
CA VAL A 68 9.64 -10.38 16.81
C VAL A 68 9.38 -9.23 17.79
N GLU A 69 9.53 -7.98 17.36
CA GLU A 69 9.23 -6.79 18.15
C GLU A 69 7.74 -6.38 18.06
N GLY A 70 6.95 -7.14 17.30
CA GLY A 70 5.53 -6.91 17.10
C GLY A 70 5.20 -5.86 16.05
N LYS A 71 6.20 -5.35 15.32
CA LYS A 71 5.97 -4.41 14.21
C LYS A 71 5.40 -5.17 13.02
N ILE A 72 4.41 -4.57 12.39
CA ILE A 72 3.76 -5.13 11.21
C ILE A 72 4.28 -4.39 9.99
N ARG A 73 4.89 -5.10 9.06
CA ARG A 73 5.34 -4.54 7.80
C ARG A 73 4.44 -5.01 6.68
N LEU A 74 3.92 -4.07 5.91
CA LEU A 74 3.12 -4.29 4.72
C LEU A 74 3.69 -3.38 3.64
N ASP A 75 4.29 -3.99 2.61
CA ASP A 75 4.92 -3.26 1.52
C ASP A 75 6.00 -2.26 2.00
N ARG A 76 5.90 -0.99 1.59
CA ARG A 76 6.73 0.14 2.02
C ARG A 76 6.33 0.72 3.38
N PHE A 77 5.33 0.17 4.04
CA PHE A 77 4.84 0.68 5.32
C PHE A 77 5.16 -0.26 6.46
N GLN A 78 5.45 0.33 7.61
CA GLN A 78 5.60 -0.39 8.87
C GLN A 78 4.77 0.27 9.94
N VAL A 79 3.97 -0.52 10.64
CA VAL A 79 3.25 -0.13 11.84
C VAL A 79 4.02 -0.61 13.06
N THR A 80 4.40 0.31 13.94
CA THR A 80 5.11 0.00 15.18
C THR A 80 4.17 -0.57 16.24
N ALA A 81 4.72 -1.17 17.30
CA ALA A 81 3.93 -1.66 18.44
C ALA A 81 3.08 -0.55 19.10
N ASP A 82 3.54 0.70 19.06
CA ASP A 82 2.81 1.89 19.55
C ASP A 82 1.78 2.45 18.54
N ASN A 83 1.40 1.68 17.53
CA ASN A 83 0.48 2.05 16.45
C ASN A 83 0.90 3.30 15.67
N ASN A 84 2.20 3.52 15.48
CA ASN A 84 2.66 4.56 14.57
C ASN A 84 2.98 3.97 13.21
N ILE A 85 2.72 4.72 12.14
CA ILE A 85 3.03 4.30 10.78
C ILE A 85 4.29 5.01 10.27
N ASP A 86 5.23 4.21 9.80
CA ASP A 86 6.49 4.62 9.19
C ASP A 86 6.51 4.21 7.71
N TYR A 87 7.16 5.02 6.87
CA TYR A 87 7.31 4.79 5.43
C TYR A 87 8.77 4.60 5.03
N TYR A 88 9.03 3.52 4.29
CA TYR A 88 10.29 3.28 3.59
C TYR A 88 10.22 3.92 2.21
N GLY A 89 10.97 5.01 2.03
CA GLY A 89 11.12 5.65 0.72
C GLY A 89 11.66 4.70 -0.34
N SER A 90 11.49 5.09 -1.61
CA SER A 90 12.00 4.36 -2.79
C SER A 90 13.52 4.08 -2.75
N GLN A 91 14.27 4.76 -1.88
CA GLN A 91 15.69 4.53 -1.66
C GLN A 91 15.92 3.65 -0.42
N SER A 92 16.28 2.38 -0.65
CA SER A 92 16.38 1.28 0.34
C SER A 92 17.36 1.49 1.51
N LYS A 93 18.09 2.61 1.57
CA LYS A 93 19.07 2.91 2.62
C LYS A 93 18.64 4.00 3.61
N GLN A 94 17.44 4.56 3.45
CA GLN A 94 16.97 5.60 4.35
C GLN A 94 16.28 5.00 5.58
N ILE A 95 16.50 5.64 6.73
CA ILE A 95 15.73 5.41 7.95
C ILE A 95 14.26 5.66 7.59
N PRO A 96 13.33 4.76 7.97
CA PRO A 96 11.93 4.94 7.63
C PRO A 96 11.41 6.22 8.26
N ARG A 97 10.65 7.00 7.49
CA ARG A 97 10.09 8.27 7.92
C ARG A 97 8.79 8.03 8.67
N ARG A 98 8.68 8.54 9.89
CA ARG A 98 7.42 8.59 10.63
C ARG A 98 6.41 9.46 9.89
N ILE A 99 5.25 8.90 9.56
CA ILE A 99 4.12 9.64 8.99
C ILE A 99 3.22 10.18 10.10
N GLY A 100 2.84 9.32 11.05
CA GLY A 100 1.93 9.71 12.14
C GLY A 100 1.53 8.56 13.05
N SER A 101 0.61 8.84 13.98
CA SER A 101 -0.02 7.85 14.86
C SER A 101 -1.36 7.38 14.26
N LEU A 102 -1.68 6.11 14.43
CA LEU A 102 -2.94 5.50 14.01
C LEU A 102 -3.97 5.41 15.13
N ASN A 103 -3.64 5.89 16.33
CA ASN A 103 -4.54 5.82 17.48
C ASN A 103 -5.70 6.81 17.31
N ASN A 104 -6.90 6.30 17.02
CA ASN A 104 -8.10 7.09 16.75
C ASN A 104 -7.93 8.14 15.63
N GLN A 105 -6.98 7.91 14.73
CA GLN A 105 -6.72 8.73 13.56
C GLN A 105 -6.46 7.79 12.40
N TRP A 106 -7.09 8.05 11.26
CA TRP A 106 -6.84 7.24 10.07
C TRP A 106 -6.03 8.03 9.05
N ILE A 107 -5.07 7.34 8.46
CA ILE A 107 -4.06 7.93 7.59
C ILE A 107 -4.17 7.27 6.22
N GLN A 108 -4.19 8.09 5.18
CA GLN A 108 -4.13 7.64 3.80
C GLN A 108 -2.72 7.88 3.25
N CYS A 109 -2.07 6.83 2.79
CA CYS A 109 -0.75 6.91 2.17
C CYS A 109 -0.82 6.47 0.72
N LYS A 110 -0.17 7.21 -0.18
CA LYS A 110 -0.15 6.94 -1.62
C LYS A 110 1.28 6.92 -2.13
N TYR A 111 1.61 5.98 -2.99
CA TYR A 111 2.85 6.02 -3.75
C TYR A 111 2.67 5.32 -5.09
N ASN A 112 3.61 5.56 -6.01
CA ASN A 112 3.66 4.84 -7.28
C ASN A 112 5.02 4.17 -7.49
N CYS A 113 5.02 3.17 -8.35
CA CYS A 113 6.24 2.45 -8.72
C CYS A 113 6.12 1.85 -10.11
N ARG A 114 7.21 1.23 -10.57
CA ARG A 114 7.18 0.30 -11.68
C ARG A 114 8.16 -0.82 -11.44
N TYR A 115 7.88 -1.99 -12.00
CA TYR A 115 8.80 -3.12 -11.96
C TYR A 115 8.72 -3.92 -13.25
N SER A 116 9.80 -4.64 -13.56
CA SER A 116 9.82 -5.54 -14.69
C SER A 116 9.12 -6.84 -14.32
N ILE A 117 8.19 -7.28 -15.17
CA ILE A 117 7.58 -8.60 -15.12
C ILE A 117 8.06 -9.41 -16.31
N PHE A 118 8.20 -10.72 -16.15
CA PHE A 118 8.55 -11.63 -17.23
C PHE A 118 7.33 -12.50 -17.54
N GLU A 119 6.78 -12.34 -18.74
CA GLU A 119 5.57 -13.02 -19.19
C GLU A 119 5.70 -13.31 -20.68
N SER A 120 5.22 -14.48 -21.13
CA SER A 120 5.30 -14.89 -22.55
C SER A 120 6.70 -14.71 -23.16
N ASP A 121 7.73 -15.13 -22.43
CA ASP A 121 9.14 -15.04 -22.80
C ASP A 121 9.68 -13.62 -23.05
N MET A 122 8.98 -12.59 -22.56
CA MET A 122 9.35 -11.18 -22.73
C MET A 122 9.28 -10.40 -21.41
N TYR A 123 10.13 -9.36 -21.30
CA TYR A 123 10.10 -8.43 -20.19
C TYR A 123 9.19 -7.23 -20.48
N TYR A 124 8.24 -6.98 -19.58
CA TYR A 124 7.36 -5.82 -19.63
C TYR A 124 7.53 -4.96 -18.39
N TRP A 125 7.28 -3.65 -18.53
CA TRP A 125 7.18 -2.75 -17.39
C TRP A 125 5.73 -2.67 -16.94
N LEU A 126 5.45 -3.17 -15.74
CA LEU A 126 4.19 -2.97 -15.05
C LEU A 126 4.31 -1.75 -14.15
N TYR A 127 3.37 -0.82 -14.29
CA TYR A 127 3.26 0.39 -13.50
C TYR A 127 2.19 0.17 -12.44
N GLU A 128 2.41 0.77 -11.28
CA GLU A 128 1.51 0.59 -10.15
C GLU A 128 1.35 1.88 -9.35
N GLU A 129 0.13 2.11 -8.88
CA GLU A 129 -0.22 3.08 -7.85
C GLU A 129 -0.85 2.30 -6.69
N VAL A 130 -0.34 2.56 -5.49
CA VAL A 130 -0.81 1.92 -4.26
C VAL A 130 -1.35 3.00 -3.34
N THR A 131 -2.55 2.75 -2.83
CA THR A 131 -3.13 3.50 -1.70
C THR A 131 -3.23 2.57 -0.51
N LEU A 132 -2.75 3.01 0.66
CA LEU A 132 -2.94 2.37 1.95
C LEU A 132 -3.78 3.29 2.84
N ASN A 133 -4.94 2.82 3.26
CA ASN A 133 -5.71 3.42 4.33
C ASN A 133 -5.44 2.63 5.62
N ALA A 134 -4.99 3.30 6.68
CA ALA A 134 -4.57 2.66 7.92
C ALA A 134 -5.19 3.35 9.14
N VAL A 135 -5.60 2.56 10.13
CA VAL A 135 -6.15 3.07 11.40
C VAL A 135 -6.06 2.02 12.50
N CYS A 136 -5.98 2.44 13.77
CA CYS A 136 -6.10 1.58 14.93
C CYS A 136 -7.26 2.03 15.82
N LEU A 137 -8.17 1.12 16.14
CA LEU A 137 -9.46 1.42 16.77
C LEU A 137 -10.01 0.23 17.56
N ASP A 138 -10.81 0.49 18.58
CA ASP A 138 -11.37 -0.57 19.44
C ASP A 138 -12.52 -1.37 18.80
N THR A 139 -13.21 -0.81 17.78
CA THR A 139 -14.37 -1.47 17.15
C THR A 139 -14.43 -1.22 15.66
N VAL A 140 -14.21 -2.27 14.88
CA VAL A 140 -14.20 -2.21 13.41
C VAL A 140 -15.61 -2.00 12.86
N ASN A 141 -15.75 -1.02 11.96
CA ASN A 141 -16.97 -0.72 11.20
C ASN A 141 -16.68 -0.93 9.70
N GLU A 142 -17.61 -1.53 8.97
CA GLU A 142 -17.45 -1.80 7.52
C GLU A 142 -17.21 -0.52 6.71
N ASN A 143 -17.83 0.59 7.08
CA ASN A 143 -17.74 1.87 6.37
C ASN A 143 -16.70 2.82 6.98
N LEU A 144 -15.73 2.33 7.76
CA LEU A 144 -14.88 3.20 8.55
C LEU A 144 -14.11 4.26 7.72
N PHE A 145 -13.63 3.90 6.53
CA PHE A 145 -12.91 4.82 5.64
C PHE A 145 -13.85 5.71 4.81
N LEU A 146 -15.14 5.38 4.76
CA LEU A 146 -16.16 6.13 4.02
C LEU A 146 -16.85 7.21 4.87
N ASN A 147 -16.84 7.04 6.20
CA ASN A 147 -17.57 7.91 7.11
C ASN A 147 -16.86 9.22 7.44
N ALA A 148 -15.55 9.32 7.19
CA ALA A 148 -14.75 10.49 7.50
C ALA A 148 -13.65 10.68 6.44
N GLU A 149 -13.04 11.86 6.40
CA GLU A 149 -11.81 12.13 5.65
C GLU A 149 -10.57 11.74 6.47
N PRO A 150 -9.43 11.45 5.83
CA PRO A 150 -8.22 11.07 6.54
C PRO A 150 -7.67 12.25 7.32
N ASP A 151 -7.19 11.98 8.52
CA ASP A 151 -6.49 12.97 9.35
C ASP A 151 -5.18 13.42 8.69
N ILE A 152 -4.51 12.48 8.00
CA ILE A 152 -3.25 12.72 7.29
C ILE A 152 -3.31 12.04 5.92
N ILE A 153 -2.96 12.81 4.88
CA ILE A 153 -2.68 12.31 3.53
C ILE A 153 -1.18 12.42 3.28
N TYR A 154 -0.54 11.29 3.02
CA TYR A 154 0.89 11.22 2.68
C TYR A 154 1.06 10.71 1.24
N GLU A 155 1.78 11.44 0.39
CA GLU A 155 1.98 11.08 -1.01
C GLU A 155 3.47 11.04 -1.37
N ASP A 156 3.93 9.93 -1.96
CA ASP A 156 5.27 9.76 -2.53
C ASP A 156 5.17 9.33 -4.00
N TYR A 157 4.73 10.26 -4.84
CA TYR A 157 4.68 10.05 -6.29
C TYR A 157 6.02 10.40 -6.94
N ILE A 158 6.66 9.40 -7.52
CA ILE A 158 7.89 9.56 -8.31
C ILE A 158 7.58 9.68 -9.81
N ASP A 159 8.47 10.35 -10.53
CA ASP A 159 8.43 10.39 -12.00
C ASP A 159 8.86 9.05 -12.59
N LEU A 160 7.86 8.22 -12.93
CA LEU A 160 8.09 6.91 -13.53
C LEU A 160 8.71 6.98 -14.94
N ALA A 161 8.77 8.15 -15.59
CA ALA A 161 9.39 8.32 -16.90
C ALA A 161 10.90 8.60 -16.83
N LYS A 162 11.39 9.20 -15.73
CA LYS A 162 12.80 9.53 -15.58
C LYS A 162 13.62 8.28 -15.25
N ARG A 163 14.59 7.95 -16.10
CA ARG A 163 15.71 7.06 -15.76
C ARG A 163 16.64 7.82 -14.80
N GLN A 164 16.34 7.85 -13.50
CA GLN A 164 17.30 8.37 -12.53
C GLN A 164 18.15 7.23 -11.97
N TYR A 165 19.36 7.13 -12.50
CA TYR A 165 20.51 6.34 -12.04
C TYR A 165 20.39 4.80 -12.10
N PRO A 166 21.46 4.09 -12.54
CA PRO A 166 21.46 2.64 -12.73
C PRO A 166 21.28 1.80 -11.45
N ASN A 167 21.17 2.42 -10.27
CA ASN A 167 21.05 1.77 -8.96
C ASN A 167 19.83 2.21 -8.13
N SER A 168 18.86 2.94 -8.70
CA SER A 168 17.62 3.27 -7.98
C SER A 168 16.60 2.13 -8.12
N TYR A 169 16.43 1.37 -7.04
CA TYR A 169 15.43 0.31 -6.96
C TYR A 169 14.04 0.92 -6.78
N ASN A 170 13.44 1.44 -7.86
CA ASN A 170 12.03 1.84 -7.89
C ASN A 170 11.06 0.64 -7.90
N ASN A 171 11.55 -0.57 -7.60
CA ASN A 171 10.78 -1.80 -7.61
C ASN A 171 9.86 -1.86 -6.38
N CYS A 172 8.57 -2.10 -6.59
CA CYS A 172 7.64 -2.48 -5.52
C CYS A 172 7.98 -3.85 -4.90
N ASN A 173 8.72 -4.69 -5.62
CA ASN A 173 9.23 -5.96 -5.13
C ASN A 173 10.47 -5.76 -4.24
N THR A 174 10.35 -5.01 -3.14
CA THR A 174 11.24 -5.29 -2.01
C THR A 174 10.74 -6.57 -1.38
N SER A 175 11.34 -7.69 -1.77
CA SER A 175 11.11 -8.96 -1.10
C SER A 175 11.29 -8.75 0.40
N LEU A 176 10.19 -8.86 1.14
CA LEU A 176 10.23 -9.12 2.58
C LEU A 176 10.94 -10.46 2.71
N LYS A 177 12.27 -10.44 2.81
CA LYS A 177 13.03 -11.62 3.18
C LYS A 177 12.68 -11.88 4.64
N GLY A 178 11.94 -12.97 4.86
CA GLY A 178 11.74 -13.54 6.19
C GLY A 178 13.05 -13.99 6.82
#